data_AF-A0A367IVI2-F1
#
_entry.id   AF-A0A367IVI2-F1
#
_cell.length_a   1.000
_cell.length_b   1.000
_cell.length_c   1.000
_cell.angle_alpha   90.00
_cell.angle_beta   90.00
_cell.angle_gamma   90.00
#
_symmetry.space_group_name_H-M   'P 1'
#
loop_
_entity.id
_entity.type
_entity.pdbx_description
1 polymer ?
#
loop_
_entity_poly.entity_id
_entity_poly.type
_entity_poly.pdbx_seq_one_letter_code
_entity_poly.pdbx_strand_id
1 'polypeptide(L)' 'MNIRQATVEDLIYIQNCNLLDLPENYQMKYYLYHALSWPQLSFVAEDENGKIVGYVLSK' A
#
# COMPACT_ATOMS: atom_id res chain seq x y z
N MET A 1 7.81 12.48 7.88
CA MET A 1 7.38 11.62 6.75
C MET A 1 8.43 10.56 6.54
N ASN A 2 8.11 9.30 6.84
CA ASN A 2 9.01 8.16 6.73
C ASN A 2 8.59 7.29 5.54
N ILE A 3 9.55 6.72 4.82
CA ILE A 3 9.31 5.80 3.70
C ILE A 3 9.88 4.45 4.08
N ARG A 4 9.05 3.42 4.07
CA ARG A 4 9.45 2.06 4.42
C ARG A 4 8.79 1.04 3.50
N GLN A 5 9.33 -0.17 3.50
CA GLN A 5 8.72 -1.30 2.79
C GLN A 5 7.33 -1.58 3.38
N ALA A 6 6.37 -1.86 2.50
CA ALA A 6 5.00 -2.19 2.88
C ALA A 6 4.95 -3.57 3.56
N THR A 7 4.16 -3.67 4.62
CA THR A 7 3.84 -4.94 5.28
C THR A 7 2.43 -5.39 4.91
N VAL A 8 2.07 -6.63 5.26
CA VAL A 8 0.72 -7.15 5.00
C VAL A 8 -0.35 -6.38 5.78
N GLU A 9 0.01 -5.84 6.96
CA GLU A 9 -0.89 -5.03 7.79
C GLU A 9 -1.23 -3.69 7.13
N ASP A 10 -0.32 -3.16 6.31
CA ASP A 10 -0.53 -1.91 5.58
C ASP A 10 -1.55 -2.03 4.44
N LEU A 11 -1.83 -3.24 3.93
CA LEU A 11 -2.63 -3.44 2.72
C LEU A 11 -4.06 -2.87 2.82
N ILE A 12 -4.66 -2.91 4.01
CA ILE A 12 -5.99 -2.31 4.24
C ILE A 12 -5.93 -0.78 4.09
N TYR A 13 -4.87 -0.16 4.61
CA TYR A 13 -4.66 1.28 4.50
C TYR A 13 -4.32 1.68 3.07
N ILE A 14 -3.51 0.89 2.37
CA ILE A 14 -3.21 1.06 0.95
C ILE A 14 -4.48 1.02 0.10
N GLN A 15 -5.36 0.04 0.34
CA GLN A 15 -6.63 -0.06 -0.38
C GLN A 15 -7.52 1.17 -0.12
N ASN A 16 -7.58 1.64 1.13
CA ASN A 16 -8.34 2.85 1.47
C ASN A 16 -7.78 4.09 0.76
N CYS A 17 -6.46 4.26 0.68
CA CYS A 17 -5.84 5.34 -0.10
C CYS A 17 -6.18 5.23 -1.59
N ASN A 18 -6.09 4.03 -2.19
CA ASN A 18 -6.46 3.80 -3.58
C ASN A 18 -7.93 4.19 -3.87
N LEU A 19 -8.86 3.82 -2.97
CA LEU A 19 -10.28 4.17 -3.09
C LEU A 19 -10.57 5.67 -2.99
N LEU A 20 -9.78 6.40 -2.22
CA LEU A 20 -9.95 7.84 -2.04
C LEU A 20 -9.35 8.65 -3.19
N ASP A 21 -8.19 8.22 -3.68
CA ASP A 21 -7.34 9.06 -4.54
C ASP A 21 -7.36 8.66 -6.02
N LEU A 22 -7.79 7.42 -6.35
CA LEU A 22 -7.75 6.89 -7.71
C LEU A 22 -9.10 6.32 -8.17
N PRO A 23 -9.50 6.56 -9.44
CA PRO A 23 -10.69 5.93 -10.00
C PRO A 23 -10.47 4.43 -10.26
N GLU A 24 -9.24 4.00 -10.54
CA GLU A 24 -8.88 2.59 -10.74
C GLU A 24 -8.70 1.84 -9.42
N ASN A 25 -9.69 0.99 -9.13
CA ASN A 25 -9.79 0.25 -7.88
C ASN A 25 -9.62 -1.26 -8.05
N TYR A 26 -9.05 -1.90 -7.04
CA TYR A 26 -8.74 -3.33 -7.05
C TYR A 26 -9.31 -4.06 -5.81
N GLN A 27 -9.65 -5.33 -5.98
CA GLN A 27 -10.03 -6.20 -4.85
C GLN A 27 -8.80 -6.56 -4.00
N MET A 28 -9.00 -6.84 -2.70
CA MET A 28 -7.91 -7.19 -1.75
C MET A 28 -7.02 -8.35 -2.24
N LYS A 29 -7.58 -9.29 -3.00
CA LYS A 29 -6.83 -10.39 -3.63
C LYS A 29 -5.65 -9.91 -4.49
N TYR A 30 -5.78 -8.76 -5.14
CA TYR A 30 -4.76 -8.18 -6.01
C TYR A 30 -3.60 -7.59 -5.20
N TYR A 31 -3.91 -6.93 -4.09
CA TYR A 31 -2.92 -6.41 -3.15
C TYR A 31 -2.13 -7.56 -2.50
N LEU A 32 -2.83 -8.62 -2.05
CA LEU A 32 -2.19 -9.83 -1.52
C LEU A 32 -1.30 -10.52 -2.56
N TYR A 33 -1.74 -10.57 -3.82
CA TYR A 33 -0.94 -11.12 -4.90
C TYR A 33 0.41 -10.38 -5.06
N HIS A 34 0.41 -9.05 -4.99
CA HIS A 34 1.64 -8.26 -5.06
C HIS A 34 2.52 -8.44 -3.83
N ALA A 35 1.93 -8.41 -2.64
CA ALA A 35 2.66 -8.60 -1.38
C ALA A 35 3.35 -9.97 -1.30
N LEU A 36 2.74 -11.02 -1.84
CA LEU A 36 3.31 -12.38 -1.84
C LEU A 36 4.28 -12.62 -3.00
N SER A 37 4.05 -12.01 -4.16
CA SER A 37 4.89 -12.23 -5.34
C SER A 37 6.14 -11.36 -5.35
N TRP A 38 6.02 -10.10 -4.91
CA TRP A 38 7.10 -9.09 -4.91
C TRP A 38 7.10 -8.24 -3.63
N PRO A 39 7.31 -8.85 -2.44
CA PRO A 39 7.24 -8.13 -1.17
C PRO A 39 8.22 -6.96 -1.08
N GLN A 40 9.36 -7.02 -1.76
CA GLN A 40 10.41 -5.99 -1.70
C GLN A 40 10.13 -4.76 -2.58
N LEU A 41 9.14 -4.82 -3.48
CA LEU A 41 8.90 -3.76 -4.46
C LEU A 41 7.82 -2.76 -4.03
N SER A 42 7.08 -3.07 -2.96
CA SER A 42 6.00 -2.21 -2.47
C SER A 42 6.45 -1.38 -1.28
N PHE A 43 6.15 -0.09 -1.31
CA PHE A 43 6.56 0.88 -0.29
C PHE A 43 5.36 1.71 0.16
N VAL A 44 5.40 2.17 1.41
CA VAL A 44 4.43 3.09 1.98
C VAL A 44 5.13 4.33 2.53
N ALA A 45 4.43 5.46 2.45
CA ALA A 45 4.81 6.70 3.11
C ALA A 45 3.90 6.91 4.32
N GLU A 46 4.51 7.09 5.50
CA GLU A 46 3.81 7.37 6.75
C GLU A 46 4.07 8.80 7.25
N ASP A 47 3.05 9.42 7.84
CA ASP A 47 3.17 10.70 8.53
C ASP A 47 3.80 10.54 9.92
N GLU A 48 3.94 11.64 10.67
CA GLU A 48 4.52 11.62 12.02
C GLU A 48 3.67 10.88 13.05
N ASN A 49 2.39 10.62 12.73
CA ASN A 49 1.45 9.87 13.57
C ASN A 49 1.34 8.39 13.15
N GLY A 50 2.14 7.94 12.18
CA GLY A 50 2.11 6.57 11.65
C GLY A 50 0.94 6.29 10.70
N LYS A 51 0.23 7.32 10.23
CA LYS A 51 -0.83 7.15 9.24
C LYS A 51 -0.21 7.01 7.85
N ILE A 52 -0.67 6.01 7.09
CA ILE A 52 -0.30 5.86 5.68
C ILE A 52 -0.93 7.00 4.88
N VAL A 53 -0.08 7.79 4.23
CA VAL A 53 -0.46 8.95 3.40
C VAL A 53 -0.12 8.75 1.93
N GLY A 54 0.57 7.66 1.59
CA GLY A 54 0.88 7.31 0.21
C GLY A 54 1.44 5.90 0.11
N TYR A 55 1.40 5.34 -1.10
CA TYR A 55 1.91 4.00 -1.36
C TYR A 55 2.43 3.88 -2.80
N VAL A 56 3.28 2.88 -3.01
CA VAL A 56 3.68 2.36 -4.32
C VAL A 56 3.44 0.86 -4.31
N LEU A 57 2.67 0.39 -5.30
CA LEU A 57 2.43 -1.03 -5.57
C LEU A 57 3.08 -1.36 -6.91
N SER A 58 4.07 -2.26 -6.92
CA SER A 58 4.82 -2.61 -8.14
C SER A 58 5.00 -4.12 -8.30
N LYS A 59 5.26 -4.51 -9.54
CA LYS A 59 5.63 -5.86 -10.01
C LYS A 59 7.00 -5.80 -10.70
#